data_AF-X1UM00-F1
#
_entry.id   AF-X1UM00-F1
#
_cell.length_a   1.000
_cell.length_b   1.000
_cell.length_c   1.000
_cell.angle_alpha   90.00
_cell.angle_beta   90.00
_cell.angle_gamma   90.00
#
_symmetry.space_group_name_H-M   'P 1'
#
loop_
_entity.id
_entity.type
_entity.pdbx_description
1 polymer ?
#
loop_
_entity_poly.entity_id
_entity_poly.type
_entity_poly.pdbx_seq_one_letter_code
_entity_poly.pdbx_strand_id
1 'polypeptide(L)'
;APVNLSGQIVGTYEMLFSMEKTYATLNTHRNFLILISVISLFALVFSFLFLLRRAIVKPIITFRDDAKLIGKGNLDVKIDIKSRDELGDLASAFNQMASDLKSSRAKIQRYSKTLEQLLKQKDEFIGQLGHDLKNPLQPLVGLLPIIMEQEKDPKLKEHLRIIVHNVEYMRDLIFETLELARLRSSNIKFDIKEINLKQEISIRKFL
;
A
#
# COMPACT_ATOMS: atom_id res chain seq x y z
N ALA A 1 73.11 30.09 -59.33
CA ALA A 1 74.55 30.37 -59.13
C ALA A 1 75.09 31.15 -60.33
N PRO A 2 76.21 31.89 -60.24
CA PRO A 2 76.73 32.65 -61.38
C PRO A 2 77.30 31.71 -62.45
N VAL A 3 76.96 31.97 -63.71
CA VAL A 3 77.53 31.28 -64.88
C VAL A 3 78.75 32.08 -65.32
N ASN A 4 79.92 31.47 -65.19
CA ASN A 4 81.20 32.07 -65.54
C ASN A 4 81.70 31.45 -66.85
N LEU A 5 81.95 32.30 -67.85
CA LEU A 5 82.63 31.90 -69.08
C LEU A 5 83.94 32.71 -69.16
N SER A 6 85.06 32.00 -69.17
CA SER A 6 86.40 32.60 -69.32
C SER A 6 86.76 33.69 -68.30
N GLY A 7 86.30 33.55 -67.05
CA GLY A 7 86.64 34.47 -65.95
C GLY A 7 85.67 35.66 -65.81
N GLN A 8 84.71 35.83 -66.72
CA GLN A 8 83.69 36.87 -66.67
C GLN A 8 82.33 36.27 -66.30
N ILE A 9 81.65 36.86 -65.32
CA ILE A 9 80.28 36.46 -64.95
C ILE A 9 79.33 36.98 -66.03
N VAL A 10 78.82 36.09 -66.87
CA VAL A 10 77.96 36.43 -68.02
C VAL A 10 76.47 36.39 -67.64
N GLY A 11 76.14 35.82 -66.48
CA GLY A 11 74.79 35.85 -65.93
C GLY A 11 74.64 35.00 -64.68
N THR A 12 73.43 34.94 -64.12
CA THR A 12 73.07 34.05 -63.02
C THR A 12 71.88 33.19 -63.43
N TYR A 13 71.96 31.88 -63.21
CA TYR A 13 70.75 31.06 -63.26
C TYR A 13 70.13 31.00 -61.86
N GLU A 14 68.81 31.13 -61.81
CA GLU A 14 68.00 30.97 -60.61
C GLU A 14 67.07 29.78 -60.83
N MET A 15 67.22 28.73 -60.02
CA MET A 15 66.31 27.58 -60.08
C MET A 15 65.03 27.93 -59.35
N LEU A 16 63.95 28.15 -60.09
CA LEU A 16 62.61 28.28 -59.54
C LEU A 16 61.98 26.88 -59.42
N PHE A 17 61.85 26.39 -58.20
CA PHE A 17 61.14 25.13 -57.95
C PHE A 17 59.63 25.35 -58.06
N SER A 18 58.93 24.50 -58.84
CA SER A 18 57.47 24.53 -58.87
C SER A 18 56.92 24.10 -57.52
N MET A 19 56.37 25.06 -56.78
CA MET A 19 55.75 24.82 -55.47
C MET A 19 54.36 24.17 -55.59
N GLU A 20 53.81 24.04 -56.80
CA GLU A 20 52.49 23.45 -57.05
C GLU A 20 52.38 22.03 -56.50
N LYS A 21 53.41 21.20 -56.72
CA LYS A 21 53.48 19.83 -56.17
C LYS A 21 53.58 19.84 -54.65
N THR A 22 54.40 20.73 -54.09
CA THR A 22 54.58 20.87 -52.64
C THR A 22 53.26 21.30 -51.96
N TYR A 23 52.53 22.26 -52.53
CA TYR A 23 51.23 22.69 -52.03
C TYR A 23 50.14 21.62 -52.20
N ALA A 24 50.14 20.87 -53.31
CA ALA A 24 49.22 19.77 -53.52
C ALA A 24 49.40 18.66 -52.48
N THR A 25 50.66 18.25 -52.20
CA THR A 25 50.97 17.28 -51.15
C THR A 25 50.54 17.78 -49.77
N LEU A 26 50.79 19.05 -49.43
CA LEU A 26 50.35 19.63 -48.15
C LEU A 26 48.82 19.61 -47.99
N ASN A 27 48.06 19.92 -49.05
CA ASN A 27 46.60 19.88 -49.01
C ASN A 27 46.05 18.47 -48.80
N THR A 28 46.68 17.44 -49.37
CA THR A 28 46.25 16.05 -49.16
C THR A 28 46.44 15.59 -47.73
N HIS A 29 47.59 15.89 -47.11
CA HIS A 29 47.84 15.57 -45.70
C HIS A 29 46.91 16.34 -44.76
N ARG A 30 46.66 17.63 -45.03
CA ARG A 30 45.71 18.43 -44.24
C ARG A 30 44.31 17.82 -44.28
N ASN A 31 43.79 17.48 -45.46
CA ASN A 31 42.45 16.92 -45.59
C ASN A 31 42.35 15.54 -44.92
N PHE A 32 43.41 14.73 -44.98
CA PHE A 32 43.49 13.46 -44.26
C PHE A 32 43.44 13.65 -42.72
N LEU A 33 44.19 14.62 -42.19
CA LEU A 33 44.14 14.95 -40.75
C LEU A 33 42.77 15.46 -40.31
N ILE A 34 42.12 16.29 -41.12
CA ILE A 34 40.75 16.76 -40.86
C ILE A 34 39.79 15.56 -40.82
N LEU A 35 39.87 14.64 -41.79
CA LEU A 35 39.02 13.46 -41.84
C LEU A 35 39.15 12.58 -40.59
N ILE A 36 40.38 12.28 -40.16
CA ILE A 36 40.63 11.50 -38.95
C ILE A 36 40.08 12.23 -37.72
N SER A 37 40.31 13.54 -37.63
CA SER A 37 39.82 14.36 -36.52
C SER A 37 38.29 14.28 -36.40
N VAL A 38 37.59 14.43 -37.53
CA VAL A 38 36.12 14.32 -37.58
C VAL A 38 35.65 12.92 -37.18
N ILE A 39 36.24 11.86 -37.75
CA ILE A 39 35.87 10.47 -37.42
C ILE A 39 36.11 10.18 -35.93
N SER A 40 37.25 10.62 -35.38
CA SER A 40 37.59 10.43 -33.98
C SER A 40 36.61 11.16 -33.04
N LEU A 41 36.17 12.36 -33.42
CA LEU A 41 35.17 13.12 -32.69
C LEU A 41 33.83 12.38 -32.66
N PHE A 42 33.38 11.88 -33.82
CA PHE A 42 32.16 11.08 -33.89
C PHE A 42 32.25 9.79 -33.06
N ALA A 43 33.40 9.10 -33.11
CA ALA A 43 33.63 7.91 -32.31
C ALA A 43 33.59 8.22 -30.80
N LEU A 44 34.17 9.34 -30.37
CA LEU A 44 34.16 9.78 -28.98
C LEU A 44 32.74 10.12 -28.51
N VAL A 45 32.00 10.91 -29.30
CA VAL A 45 30.60 11.25 -29.01
C VAL A 45 29.74 9.99 -28.92
N PHE A 46 29.87 9.07 -29.89
CA PHE A 46 29.13 7.82 -29.88
C PHE A 46 29.45 6.95 -28.65
N SER A 47 30.74 6.82 -28.32
CA SER A 47 31.21 6.09 -27.13
C SER A 47 30.67 6.71 -25.84
N PHE A 48 30.69 8.03 -25.72
CA PHE A 48 30.13 8.75 -24.57
C PHE A 48 28.62 8.53 -24.43
N LEU A 49 27.85 8.66 -25.52
CA LEU A 49 26.40 8.41 -25.51
C LEU A 49 26.07 6.96 -25.13
N PHE A 50 26.87 6.01 -25.62
CA PHE A 50 26.73 4.60 -25.27
C PHE A 50 26.97 4.35 -23.77
N LEU A 51 28.03 4.95 -23.21
CA LEU A 51 28.33 4.87 -21.78
C LEU A 51 27.24 5.52 -20.93
N LEU A 52 26.78 6.72 -21.30
CA LEU A 52 25.73 7.45 -20.58
C LEU A 52 24.42 6.67 -20.55
N ARG A 53 24.05 6.03 -21.66
CA ARG A 53 22.87 5.15 -21.72
C ARG A 53 22.99 3.98 -20.75
N ARG A 54 24.16 3.33 -20.70
CA ARG A 54 24.38 2.13 -19.88
C ARG A 54 24.53 2.44 -18.39
N ALA A 55 25.20 3.55 -18.05
CA ALA A 55 25.52 3.91 -16.67
C ALA A 55 24.38 4.66 -15.97
N ILE A 56 23.59 5.46 -16.70
CA ILE A 56 22.59 6.36 -16.09
C ILE A 56 21.18 6.07 -16.60
N VAL A 57 20.96 6.14 -17.92
CA VAL A 57 19.60 6.10 -18.49
C VAL A 57 18.91 4.76 -18.24
N LYS A 58 19.61 3.64 -18.50
CA LYS A 58 19.03 2.30 -18.33
C LYS A 58 18.68 2.00 -16.86
N PRO A 59 19.56 2.20 -15.87
CA PRO A 59 19.20 2.04 -14.45
C PRO A 59 18.00 2.88 -14.01
N ILE A 60 17.90 4.15 -14.46
CA ILE A 60 16.75 5.01 -14.12
C ILE A 60 15.44 4.47 -14.69
N ILE A 61 15.44 4.00 -15.94
CA ILE A 61 14.26 3.40 -16.56
C ILE A 61 13.84 2.13 -15.81
N THR A 62 14.80 1.25 -15.50
CA THR A 62 14.54 0.04 -14.72
C THR A 62 13.98 0.37 -13.34
N PHE A 63 14.56 1.34 -12.62
CA PHE A 63 14.05 1.83 -11.34
C PHE A 63 12.58 2.24 -11.46
N ARG A 64 12.26 3.10 -12.43
CA ARG A 64 10.92 3.64 -12.64
C ARG A 64 9.91 2.53 -12.88
N ASP A 65 10.26 1.57 -13.73
CA ASP A 65 9.34 0.50 -14.13
C ASP A 65 9.07 -0.45 -12.96
N ASP A 66 10.10 -0.82 -12.18
CA ASP A 66 9.97 -1.64 -10.98
C ASP A 66 9.20 -0.90 -9.86
N ALA A 67 9.51 0.37 -9.63
CA ALA A 67 8.79 1.21 -8.68
C ALA A 67 7.29 1.33 -9.03
N LYS A 68 6.96 1.38 -10.33
CA LYS A 68 5.56 1.38 -10.80
C LYS A 68 4.85 0.07 -10.51
N LEU A 69 5.55 -1.08 -10.59
CA LEU A 69 4.98 -2.38 -10.21
C LEU A 69 4.70 -2.46 -8.70
N ILE A 70 5.62 -1.97 -7.88
CA ILE A 70 5.44 -1.85 -6.43
C ILE A 70 4.25 -0.93 -6.12
N GLY A 71 4.15 0.22 -6.79
CA GLY A 71 3.03 1.16 -6.66
C GLY A 71 1.67 0.59 -7.07
N LYS A 72 1.64 -0.42 -7.95
CA LYS A 72 0.41 -1.17 -8.29
C LYS A 72 0.05 -2.25 -7.27
N GLY A 73 0.84 -2.42 -6.21
CA GLY A 73 0.62 -3.35 -5.12
C GLY A 73 1.41 -4.66 -5.21
N ASN A 74 2.28 -4.83 -6.20
CA ASN A 74 3.18 -5.99 -6.27
C ASN A 74 4.45 -5.72 -5.45
N LEU A 75 4.38 -5.99 -4.14
CA LEU A 75 5.47 -5.75 -3.19
C LEU A 75 6.54 -6.86 -3.19
N ASP A 76 6.42 -7.86 -4.06
CA ASP A 76 7.43 -8.94 -4.22
C ASP A 76 8.52 -8.57 -5.22
N VAL A 77 8.29 -7.52 -6.02
CA VAL A 77 9.30 -6.97 -6.94
C VAL A 77 10.40 -6.31 -6.14
N LYS A 78 11.65 -6.56 -6.56
CA LYS A 78 12.84 -5.92 -6.01
C LYS A 78 13.51 -5.09 -7.10
N ILE A 79 13.84 -3.84 -6.77
CA ILE A 79 14.64 -2.98 -7.63
C ILE A 79 16.10 -3.45 -7.56
N ASP A 80 16.58 -4.12 -8.60
CA ASP A 80 17.97 -4.65 -8.68
C ASP A 80 18.88 -3.68 -9.46
N ILE A 81 19.34 -2.64 -8.77
CA ILE A 81 20.32 -1.69 -9.29
C ILE A 81 21.66 -1.91 -8.59
N LYS A 82 22.64 -2.40 -9.35
CA LYS A 82 24.00 -2.69 -8.88
C LYS A 82 24.92 -1.47 -9.04
N SER A 83 24.44 -0.30 -8.65
CA SER A 83 25.25 0.92 -8.62
C SER A 83 25.77 1.17 -7.21
N ARG A 84 26.92 1.84 -7.09
CA ARG A 84 27.55 2.21 -5.81
C ARG A 84 27.45 3.72 -5.56
N ASP A 85 26.40 4.32 -6.08
CA ASP A 85 26.09 5.74 -6.04
C ASP A 85 24.71 5.96 -5.40
N GLU A 86 24.20 7.18 -5.48
CA GLU A 86 22.91 7.59 -4.94
C GLU A 86 21.74 6.79 -5.53
N LEU A 87 21.85 6.27 -6.76
CA LEU A 87 20.82 5.39 -7.35
C LEU A 87 20.79 4.03 -6.67
N GLY A 88 21.96 3.50 -6.30
CA GLY A 88 22.07 2.26 -5.52
C GLY A 88 21.47 2.42 -4.13
N ASP A 89 21.79 3.51 -3.44
CA ASP A 89 21.25 3.83 -2.12
C ASP A 89 19.74 4.03 -2.16
N LEU A 90 19.23 4.75 -3.17
CA LEU A 90 17.79 4.95 -3.38
C LEU A 90 17.07 3.62 -3.65
N ALA A 91 17.64 2.73 -4.47
CA ALA A 91 17.08 1.41 -4.70
C ALA A 91 17.02 0.58 -3.41
N SER A 92 18.06 0.63 -2.59
CA SER A 92 18.10 -0.04 -1.28
C SER A 92 17.01 0.48 -0.34
N ALA A 93 16.91 1.81 -0.19
CA ALA A 93 15.90 2.45 0.65
C ALA A 93 14.48 2.15 0.17
N PHE A 94 14.23 2.16 -1.14
CA PHE A 94 12.92 1.87 -1.71
C PHE A 94 12.52 0.39 -1.52
N ASN A 95 13.47 -0.54 -1.66
CA ASN A 95 13.25 -1.95 -1.37
C ASN A 95 12.92 -2.17 0.11
N GLN A 96 13.60 -1.46 1.03
CA GLN A 96 13.27 -1.50 2.45
C GLN A 96 11.85 -1.01 2.72
N MET A 97 11.46 0.14 2.14
CA MET A 97 10.09 0.66 2.23
C MET A 97 9.05 -0.35 1.70
N ALA A 98 9.30 -1.01 0.57
CA ALA A 98 8.40 -2.03 0.03
C ALA A 98 8.25 -3.24 0.97
N SER A 99 9.36 -3.69 1.57
CA SER A 99 9.38 -4.75 2.58
C SER A 99 8.61 -4.39 3.85
N ASP A 100 8.78 -3.16 4.34
CA ASP A 100 8.09 -2.66 5.53
C ASP A 100 6.58 -2.52 5.26
N LEU A 101 6.21 -2.03 4.08
CA LEU A 101 4.82 -1.95 3.64
C LEU A 101 4.18 -3.35 3.56
N LYS A 102 4.89 -4.34 3.01
CA LYS A 102 4.43 -5.74 2.95
C LYS A 102 4.19 -6.31 4.34
N SER A 103 5.14 -6.07 5.26
CA SER A 103 5.06 -6.52 6.64
C SER A 103 3.91 -5.84 7.40
N SER A 104 3.70 -4.54 7.19
CA SER A 104 2.59 -3.79 7.77
C SER A 104 1.23 -4.32 7.28
N ARG A 105 1.09 -4.56 5.97
CA ARG A 105 -0.14 -5.14 5.40
C ARG A 105 -0.43 -6.53 5.97
N ALA A 106 0.58 -7.38 6.13
CA ALA A 106 0.43 -8.69 6.74
C ALA A 106 0.00 -8.59 8.22
N LYS A 107 0.53 -7.63 8.98
CA LYS A 107 0.10 -7.36 10.37
C LYS A 107 -1.36 -6.93 10.42
N ILE A 108 -1.77 -5.99 9.58
CA ILE A 108 -3.16 -5.52 9.50
C ILE A 108 -4.12 -6.68 9.20
N GLN A 109 -3.77 -7.54 8.23
CA GLN A 109 -4.58 -8.72 7.91
C GLN A 109 -4.70 -9.69 9.10
N ARG A 110 -3.60 -9.93 9.82
CA ARG A 110 -3.62 -10.77 11.03
C ARG A 110 -4.50 -10.16 12.13
N TYR A 111 -4.42 -8.85 12.34
CA TYR A 111 -5.27 -8.16 13.32
C TYR A 111 -6.74 -8.17 12.92
N SER A 112 -7.07 -7.97 11.64
CA SER A 112 -8.45 -8.11 11.14
C SER A 112 -9.01 -9.48 11.44
N LYS A 113 -8.27 -10.55 11.10
CA LYS A 113 -8.68 -11.93 11.38
C LYS A 113 -8.84 -12.22 12.87
N THR A 114 -7.93 -11.70 13.70
CA THR A 114 -8.00 -11.86 15.16
C THR A 114 -9.22 -11.12 15.72
N LEU A 115 -9.48 -9.91 15.23
CA LEU A 115 -10.64 -9.12 15.64
C LEU A 115 -11.95 -9.81 15.25
N GLU A 116 -12.06 -10.35 14.05
CA GLU A 116 -13.21 -11.14 13.60
C GLU A 116 -13.44 -12.36 14.52
N GLN A 117 -12.38 -13.06 14.91
CA GLN A 117 -12.47 -14.18 15.85
C GLN A 117 -12.93 -13.73 17.24
N LEU A 118 -12.38 -12.64 17.76
CA LEU A 118 -12.78 -12.08 19.06
C LEU A 118 -14.23 -11.61 19.06
N LEU A 119 -14.68 -10.98 17.96
CA LEU A 119 -16.09 -10.58 17.80
C LEU A 119 -17.01 -11.80 17.80
N LYS A 120 -16.65 -12.87 17.08
CA LYS A 120 -17.41 -14.11 17.09
C LYS A 120 -17.48 -14.75 18.48
N GLN A 121 -16.35 -14.82 19.19
CA GLN A 121 -16.31 -15.34 20.56
C GLN A 121 -17.16 -14.48 21.52
N LYS A 122 -17.13 -13.16 21.35
CA LYS A 122 -17.99 -12.24 22.11
C LYS A 122 -19.47 -12.54 21.84
N ASP A 123 -19.85 -12.75 20.58
CA ASP A 123 -21.24 -13.07 20.21
C ASP A 123 -21.71 -14.40 20.82
N GLU A 124 -20.88 -15.44 20.73
CA GLU A 124 -21.13 -16.75 21.33
C GLU A 124 -21.29 -16.63 22.86
N PHE A 125 -20.41 -15.87 23.52
CA PHE A 125 -20.47 -15.63 24.96
C PHE A 125 -21.75 -14.89 25.39
N ILE A 126 -22.15 -13.82 24.69
CA ILE A 126 -23.40 -13.09 24.97
C ILE A 126 -24.62 -13.99 24.73
N GLY A 127 -24.58 -14.83 23.69
CA GLY A 127 -25.61 -15.84 23.45
C GLY A 127 -25.76 -16.81 24.62
N GLN A 128 -24.64 -17.38 25.07
CA GLN A 128 -24.59 -18.33 26.18
C GLN A 128 -25.06 -17.71 27.50
N LEU A 129 -24.58 -16.51 27.86
CA LEU A 129 -25.05 -15.80 29.06
C LEU A 129 -26.57 -15.58 29.05
N GLY A 130 -27.15 -15.26 27.89
CA GLY A 130 -28.60 -15.10 27.79
C GLY A 130 -29.38 -16.36 28.08
N HIS A 131 -28.89 -17.52 27.64
CA HIS A 131 -29.50 -18.81 27.97
C HIS A 131 -29.30 -19.15 29.45
N ASP A 132 -28.08 -19.00 29.96
CA ASP A 132 -27.71 -19.36 31.33
C ASP A 132 -28.42 -18.49 32.38
N LEU A 133 -28.73 -17.23 32.06
CA LEU A 133 -29.50 -16.34 32.94
C LEU A 133 -31.02 -16.57 32.83
N LYS A 134 -31.54 -16.87 31.64
CA LYS A 134 -32.97 -17.17 31.43
C LYS A 134 -33.38 -18.42 32.22
N ASN A 135 -32.54 -19.45 32.23
CA ASN A 135 -32.83 -20.73 32.87
C ASN A 135 -33.17 -20.65 34.39
N PRO A 136 -32.39 -19.97 35.25
CA PRO A 136 -32.72 -19.82 36.66
C PRO A 136 -33.84 -18.81 36.92
N LEU A 137 -34.04 -17.82 36.05
CA LEU A 137 -35.10 -16.81 36.23
C LEU A 137 -36.49 -17.34 35.86
N GLN A 138 -36.59 -18.19 34.84
CA GLN A 138 -37.89 -18.67 34.34
C GLN A 138 -38.73 -19.37 35.42
N PRO A 139 -38.17 -20.31 36.23
CA PRO A 139 -38.91 -20.94 37.30
C PRO A 139 -39.23 -19.96 38.44
N LEU A 140 -38.34 -19.01 38.76
CA LEU A 140 -38.60 -18.01 39.80
C LEU A 140 -39.78 -17.10 39.43
N VAL A 141 -39.78 -16.57 38.21
CA VAL A 141 -40.88 -15.76 37.67
C VAL A 141 -42.20 -16.56 37.61
N GLY A 142 -42.13 -17.86 37.31
CA GLY A 142 -43.33 -18.71 37.23
C GLY A 142 -43.87 -19.19 38.58
N LEU A 143 -42.99 -19.56 39.52
CA LEU A 143 -43.38 -20.18 40.79
C LEU A 143 -43.68 -19.18 41.90
N LEU A 144 -42.96 -18.05 41.96
CA LEU A 144 -43.14 -17.06 43.03
C LEU A 144 -44.56 -16.46 43.07
N PRO A 145 -45.22 -16.14 41.94
CA PRO A 145 -46.62 -15.68 41.96
C PRO A 145 -47.58 -16.75 42.50
N ILE A 146 -47.35 -18.02 42.15
CA ILE A 146 -48.16 -19.15 42.63
C ILE A 146 -48.03 -19.31 44.14
N ILE A 147 -46.80 -19.24 44.67
CA ILE A 147 -46.53 -19.30 46.11
C ILE A 147 -47.17 -18.10 46.83
N MET A 148 -47.08 -16.90 46.24
CA MET A 148 -47.68 -15.67 46.78
C MET A 148 -49.21 -15.73 46.85
N GLU A 149 -49.87 -16.38 45.89
CA GLU A 149 -51.33 -16.61 45.93
C GLU A 149 -51.74 -17.55 47.07
N GLN A 150 -50.95 -18.60 47.32
CA GLN A 150 -51.24 -19.61 48.34
C GLN A 150 -50.90 -19.15 49.77
N GLU A 151 -50.06 -18.12 49.91
CA GLU A 151 -49.62 -17.62 51.22
C GLU A 151 -50.72 -16.83 51.96
N LYS A 152 -50.91 -17.18 53.24
CA LYS A 152 -51.94 -16.63 54.13
C LYS A 152 -51.39 -15.64 55.14
N ASP A 153 -50.11 -15.74 55.52
CA ASP A 153 -49.46 -14.76 56.40
C ASP A 153 -49.28 -13.42 55.67
N PRO A 154 -49.93 -12.33 56.12
CA PRO A 154 -49.80 -11.02 55.48
C PRO A 154 -48.36 -10.49 55.43
N LYS A 155 -47.53 -10.81 56.42
CA LYS A 155 -46.12 -10.38 56.44
C LYS A 155 -45.30 -11.13 55.41
N LEU A 156 -45.47 -12.44 55.31
CA LEU A 156 -44.75 -13.25 54.33
C LEU A 156 -45.19 -12.93 52.90
N LYS A 157 -46.47 -12.61 52.70
CA LYS A 157 -47.01 -12.15 51.41
C LYS A 157 -46.41 -10.82 50.97
N GLU A 158 -46.15 -9.90 51.90
CA GLU A 158 -45.42 -8.65 51.59
C GLU A 158 -43.97 -8.93 51.20
N HIS A 159 -43.27 -9.81 51.92
CA HIS A 159 -41.91 -10.21 51.54
C HIS A 159 -41.86 -10.88 50.15
N LEU A 160 -42.81 -11.77 49.83
CA LEU A 160 -42.92 -12.41 48.52
C LEU A 160 -43.16 -11.39 47.41
N ARG A 161 -43.98 -10.36 47.65
CA ARG A 161 -44.22 -9.28 46.69
C ARG A 161 -42.93 -8.55 46.33
N ILE A 162 -42.09 -8.25 47.33
CA ILE A 162 -40.77 -7.62 47.12
C ILE A 162 -39.84 -8.55 46.32
N ILE A 163 -39.84 -9.85 46.61
CA ILE A 163 -39.00 -10.83 45.89
C ILE A 163 -39.44 -10.95 44.43
N VAL A 164 -40.74 -11.09 44.17
CA VAL A 164 -41.30 -11.12 42.80
C VAL A 164 -40.88 -9.87 42.03
N HIS A 165 -41.09 -8.68 42.61
CA HIS A 165 -40.71 -7.42 41.98
C HIS A 165 -39.22 -7.36 41.63
N ASN A 166 -38.34 -7.78 42.55
CA ASN A 166 -36.89 -7.80 42.29
C ASN A 166 -36.50 -8.81 41.21
N VAL A 167 -37.12 -10.00 41.18
CA VAL A 167 -36.85 -11.01 40.15
C VAL A 167 -37.31 -10.55 38.77
N GLU A 168 -38.48 -9.90 38.68
CA GLU A 168 -38.97 -9.32 37.42
C GLU A 168 -38.11 -8.15 36.96
N TYR A 169 -37.71 -7.26 37.87
CA TYR A 169 -36.77 -6.19 37.57
C TYR A 169 -35.42 -6.71 37.06
N MET A 170 -34.85 -7.73 37.74
CA MET A 170 -33.60 -8.36 37.30
C MET A 170 -33.74 -9.02 35.93
N ARG A 171 -34.87 -9.71 35.69
CA ARG A 171 -35.18 -10.32 34.39
C ARG A 171 -35.17 -9.27 33.29
N ASP A 172 -35.90 -8.18 33.48
CA ASP A 172 -36.05 -7.14 32.46
C ASP A 172 -34.72 -6.43 32.20
N LEU A 173 -33.99 -6.07 33.26
CA LEU A 173 -32.66 -5.47 33.15
C LEU A 173 -31.66 -6.37 32.40
N ILE A 174 -31.68 -7.68 32.68
CA ILE A 174 -30.81 -8.65 32.01
C ILE A 174 -31.16 -8.74 30.53
N PHE A 175 -32.45 -8.83 30.18
CA PHE A 175 -32.86 -8.93 28.78
C PHE A 175 -32.54 -7.66 28.00
N GLU A 176 -32.84 -6.47 28.56
CA GLU A 176 -32.47 -5.19 27.94
C GLU A 176 -30.95 -5.08 27.73
N THR A 177 -30.16 -5.48 28.73
CA THR A 177 -28.69 -5.42 28.64
C THR A 177 -28.15 -6.37 27.57
N LEU A 178 -28.68 -7.59 27.50
CA LEU A 178 -28.28 -8.59 26.49
C LEU A 178 -28.73 -8.20 25.08
N GLU A 179 -29.90 -7.60 24.95
CA GLU A 179 -30.41 -7.08 23.69
C GLU A 179 -29.52 -5.94 23.18
N LEU A 180 -29.16 -4.98 24.04
CA LEU A 180 -28.18 -3.93 23.74
C LEU A 180 -26.80 -4.49 23.37
N ALA A 181 -26.33 -5.52 24.08
CA ALA A 181 -25.06 -6.17 23.79
C ALA A 181 -25.04 -6.84 22.41
N ARG A 182 -26.17 -7.45 21.99
CA ARG A 182 -26.36 -8.06 20.66
C ARG A 182 -26.47 -7.02 19.55
N LEU A 183 -27.17 -5.91 19.79
CA LEU A 183 -27.31 -4.82 18.81
C LEU A 183 -25.95 -4.20 18.43
N ARG A 184 -24.99 -4.18 19.37
CA ARG A 184 -23.64 -3.66 19.14
C ARG A 184 -22.68 -4.67 18.52
N SER A 185 -23.06 -5.94 18.41
CA SER A 185 -22.11 -7.03 18.13
C SER A 185 -22.22 -7.63 16.73
N SER A 186 -23.31 -7.41 16.01
CA SER A 186 -23.44 -7.92 14.63
C SER A 186 -24.24 -7.00 13.71
N ASN A 187 -24.04 -7.22 12.41
CA ASN A 187 -24.79 -6.65 11.29
C ASN A 187 -26.31 -6.88 11.49
N ILE A 188 -26.99 -5.95 12.16
CA ILE A 188 -28.45 -5.95 12.23
C ILE A 188 -28.95 -5.82 10.78
N LYS A 189 -29.38 -6.93 10.19
CA LYS A 189 -30.14 -6.90 8.95
C LYS A 189 -31.53 -6.40 9.32
N PHE A 190 -31.74 -5.10 9.13
CA PHE A 190 -33.06 -4.51 9.27
C PHE A 190 -33.98 -5.13 8.21
N ASP A 191 -34.95 -5.92 8.65
CA ASP A 191 -36.03 -6.43 7.81
C ASP A 191 -37.08 -5.33 7.69
N ILE A 192 -36.82 -4.38 6.78
CA ILE A 192 -37.72 -3.26 6.52
C ILE A 192 -38.91 -3.80 5.73
N LYS A 193 -40.06 -3.87 6.39
CA LYS A 193 -41.34 -4.21 5.77
C LYS A 193 -42.25 -2.99 5.74
N GLU A 194 -43.00 -2.85 4.66
CA GLU A 194 -44.06 -1.86 4.57
C GLU A 194 -45.19 -2.29 5.52
N ILE A 195 -45.38 -1.50 6.58
CA ILE A 195 -46.38 -1.76 7.63
C ILE A 195 -47.45 -0.68 7.63
N ASN A 196 -48.71 -1.09 7.73
CA ASN A 196 -49.83 -0.18 7.87
C ASN A 196 -49.92 0.30 9.33
N LEU A 197 -49.36 1.49 9.58
CA LEU A 197 -49.31 2.13 10.90
C LEU A 197 -50.70 2.26 11.56
N LYS A 198 -51.78 2.38 10.78
CA LYS A 198 -53.15 2.53 11.32
C LYS A 198 -53.67 1.22 11.93
N GLN A 199 -53.30 0.09 11.36
CA GLN A 199 -53.61 -1.24 11.90
C GLN A 199 -52.80 -1.52 13.17
N GLU A 200 -51.51 -1.20 13.16
CA GLU A 200 -50.59 -1.51 14.26
C GLU A 200 -50.87 -0.68 15.53
N ILE A 201 -51.19 0.61 15.36
CA ILE A 201 -51.54 1.50 16.48
C ILE A 201 -52.89 1.15 17.09
N SER A 202 -53.81 0.58 16.30
CA SER A 202 -55.14 0.16 16.79
C SER A 202 -55.07 -1.11 17.64
N ILE A 203 -54.11 -2.01 17.37
CA ILE A 203 -53.90 -3.25 18.12
C ILE A 203 -53.29 -2.97 19.50
N ARG A 204 -52.33 -2.03 19.62
CA ARG A 204 -51.70 -1.66 20.90
C ARG A 204 -52.57 -0.81 21.84
N LYS A 205 -53.73 -0.32 21.38
CA LYS A 205 -54.68 0.44 22.22
C LYS A 205 -55.65 -0.45 23.00
N PHE A 206 -55.59 -1.77 22.82
CA PHE A 206 -56.48 -2.76 23.41
C PHE A 206 -55.78 -3.79 24.32
N LEU A 207 -54.49 -3.61 24.61
CA LEU A 207 -53.74 -4.26 25.69
C LEU A 207 -53.26 -3.20 26.67
#